data_AF-A0A7C3LHV1-F1
#
_entry.id   AF-A0A7C3LHV1-F1
#
_cell.length_a   1.000
_cell.length_b   1.000
_cell.length_c   1.000
_cell.angle_alpha   90.00
_cell.angle_beta   90.00
_cell.angle_gamma   90.00
#
_symmetry.space_group_name_H-M   'P 1'
#
loop_
_entity.id
_entity.type
_entity.pdbx_description
1 polymer ?
#
loop_
_entity_poly.entity_id
_entity_poly.type
_entity_poly.pdbx_seq_one_letter_code
_entity_poly.pdbx_strand_id
1 'polypeptide(L)'
;MSLSVKWFRGPLALLAAALVLVGLRAGAADDAVEARLRKDITYLASDECEGRGVETQGINRAAEFIAAEFRKAGLKPGGTEGTYYQPFTMNGMARLESPNTLQLRGPLGQEIDLKLDSNFRPLGLSGAGKVSAPVVFVGYGIHAPRIGYDDFKGVNVEGKVVVVLRKTPRFDSPHAPFDGDKMAEHAGLATKVVNADLAKAAAVLFVNDLSTVRQERDRLMEFRDTALGTRSARMPVLHIQRHIADALVEGALATDLRTIEEDIARDLKPRSAALTGWTATLETNVRRPVLSVKNVVGIVGVRPMLHDPVHGAEELHAERRLEAFDEGRNPIEARERLGPLLQKCPRLVYRAREQLEGRLWAVPPVANAA
;
A
#
# COMPACT_ATOMS: atom_id res chain seq x y z
N MET A 1 74.89 20.83 -53.49
CA MET A 1 73.63 21.58 -53.28
C MET A 1 72.46 20.72 -53.76
N SER A 2 71.29 20.91 -53.14
CA SER A 2 70.01 20.23 -53.36
C SER A 2 69.74 18.94 -52.57
N LEU A 3 69.32 19.12 -51.31
CA LEU A 3 68.46 18.18 -50.59
C LEU A 3 67.06 18.23 -51.22
N SER A 4 66.59 17.12 -51.79
CA SER A 4 65.20 16.99 -52.25
C SER A 4 64.45 16.05 -51.31
N VAL A 5 63.80 16.62 -50.29
CA VAL A 5 62.90 15.90 -49.38
C VAL A 5 61.58 15.64 -50.11
N LYS A 6 61.36 14.40 -50.55
CA LYS A 6 60.04 13.95 -51.04
C LYS A 6 59.13 13.68 -49.84
N TRP A 7 58.20 14.58 -49.58
CA TRP A 7 57.14 14.40 -48.59
C TRP A 7 56.17 13.28 -49.03
N PHE A 8 56.19 12.16 -48.31
CA PHE A 8 55.22 11.06 -48.44
C PHE A 8 53.87 11.50 -47.85
N ARG A 9 52.99 12.12 -48.66
CA ARG A 9 51.65 12.61 -48.27
C ARG A 9 50.55 11.51 -48.27
N GLY A 10 50.90 10.26 -47.99
CA GLY A 10 49.99 9.10 -48.13
C GLY A 10 49.30 8.63 -46.83
N PRO A 11 50.03 8.35 -45.73
CA PRO A 11 49.45 7.59 -44.62
C PRO A 11 48.78 8.45 -43.53
N LEU A 12 49.18 9.72 -43.35
CA LEU A 12 48.64 10.58 -42.29
C LEU A 12 47.21 11.07 -42.59
N ALA A 13 46.86 11.28 -43.87
CA ALA A 13 45.53 11.73 -44.29
C ALA A 13 44.46 10.64 -44.12
N LEU A 14 44.84 9.36 -44.28
CA LEU A 14 43.95 8.22 -44.07
C LEU A 14 43.66 7.97 -42.58
N LEU A 15 44.64 8.20 -41.71
CA LEU A 15 44.46 8.08 -40.25
C LEU A 15 43.57 9.20 -39.68
N ALA A 16 43.72 10.43 -40.18
CA ALA A 16 42.86 11.55 -39.79
C ALA A 16 41.41 11.38 -40.29
N ALA A 17 41.20 10.84 -41.49
CA ALA A 17 39.87 10.53 -42.01
C ALA A 17 39.19 9.40 -41.20
N ALA A 18 39.94 8.38 -40.76
CA ALA A 18 39.42 7.31 -39.91
C ALA A 18 39.01 7.80 -38.50
N LEU A 19 39.78 8.72 -37.89
CA LEU A 19 39.43 9.30 -36.59
C LEU A 19 38.20 10.23 -36.65
N VAL A 20 38.02 10.98 -37.75
CA VAL A 20 36.82 11.79 -37.98
C VAL A 20 35.59 10.89 -38.17
N LEU A 21 35.71 9.78 -38.91
CA LEU A 21 34.63 8.79 -39.11
C LEU A 21 34.23 8.06 -37.82
N VAL A 22 35.16 7.84 -36.88
CA VAL A 22 34.87 7.24 -35.56
C VAL A 22 34.19 8.24 -34.62
N GLY A 23 34.63 9.51 -34.60
CA GLY A 23 34.00 10.57 -33.80
C GLY A 23 32.58 10.92 -34.25
N LEU A 24 32.32 10.96 -35.57
CA LEU A 24 30.98 11.15 -36.14
C LEU A 24 30.02 9.99 -35.84
N ARG A 25 30.54 8.76 -35.66
CA ARG A 25 29.71 7.59 -35.32
C ARG A 25 29.27 7.55 -33.86
N ALA A 26 30.10 8.05 -32.94
CA ALA A 26 29.74 8.11 -31.53
C ALA A 26 28.61 9.13 -31.28
N GLY A 27 28.72 10.35 -31.83
CA GLY A 27 27.66 11.37 -31.71
C GLY A 27 26.34 10.98 -32.40
N ALA A 28 26.42 10.40 -33.61
CA ALA A 28 25.22 9.94 -34.32
C ALA A 28 24.50 8.76 -33.64
N ALA A 29 25.23 7.93 -32.88
CA ALA A 29 24.63 6.84 -32.11
C ALA A 29 23.89 7.36 -30.87
N ASP A 30 24.43 8.36 -30.18
CA ASP A 30 23.78 9.02 -29.05
C ASP A 30 22.53 9.78 -29.50
N ASP A 31 22.59 10.50 -30.63
CA ASP A 31 21.44 11.19 -31.22
C ASP A 31 20.31 10.22 -31.61
N ALA A 32 20.65 9.05 -32.15
CA ALA A 32 19.67 8.02 -32.52
C ALA A 32 18.99 7.38 -31.31
N VAL A 33 19.75 7.16 -30.22
CA VAL A 33 19.20 6.66 -28.96
C VAL A 33 18.31 7.71 -28.31
N GLU A 34 18.74 8.97 -28.27
CA GLU A 34 17.95 10.07 -27.74
C GLU A 34 16.65 10.24 -28.53
N ALA A 35 16.72 10.24 -29.87
CA ALA A 35 15.54 10.36 -30.72
C ALA A 35 14.53 9.22 -30.49
N ARG A 36 15.02 7.98 -30.30
CA ARG A 36 14.16 6.83 -29.97
C ARG A 36 13.49 7.01 -28.60
N LEU A 37 14.27 7.31 -27.56
CA LEU A 37 13.74 7.53 -26.21
C LEU A 37 12.72 8.66 -26.17
N ARG A 38 13.03 9.78 -26.84
CA ARG A 38 12.13 10.92 -26.96
C ARG A 38 10.82 10.51 -27.61
N LYS A 39 10.86 9.78 -28.73
CA LYS A 39 9.67 9.26 -29.40
C LYS A 39 8.82 8.39 -28.48
N ASP A 40 9.42 7.44 -27.78
CA ASP A 40 8.69 6.49 -26.93
C ASP A 40 8.04 7.20 -25.73
N ILE A 41 8.76 8.12 -25.08
CA ILE A 41 8.23 8.92 -23.98
C ILE A 41 7.11 9.84 -24.47
N THR A 42 7.28 10.50 -25.62
CA THR A 42 6.24 11.36 -26.21
C THR A 42 4.96 10.59 -26.49
N TYR A 43 5.05 9.36 -27.01
CA TYR A 43 3.87 8.53 -27.22
C TYR A 43 3.21 8.13 -25.89
N LEU A 44 3.98 7.60 -24.94
CA LEU A 44 3.46 7.14 -23.65
C LEU A 44 2.86 8.26 -22.78
N ALA A 45 3.29 9.51 -23.02
CA ALA A 45 2.76 10.71 -22.38
C ALA A 45 1.70 11.45 -23.22
N SER A 46 1.35 10.94 -24.41
CA SER A 46 0.35 11.59 -25.27
C SER A 46 -1.07 11.44 -24.74
N ASP A 47 -1.97 12.31 -25.24
CA ASP A 47 -3.40 12.25 -24.95
C ASP A 47 -4.02 10.90 -25.35
N GLU A 48 -3.47 10.23 -26.36
CA GLU A 48 -3.90 8.88 -26.75
C GLU A 48 -3.73 7.85 -25.63
N CYS A 49 -2.75 8.06 -24.75
CA CYS A 49 -2.51 7.22 -23.58
C CYS A 49 -3.30 7.64 -22.33
N GLU A 50 -4.15 8.68 -22.41
CA GLU A 50 -5.17 9.07 -21.41
C GLU A 50 -4.66 9.04 -19.94
N GLY A 51 -3.40 9.42 -19.70
CA GLY A 51 -2.78 9.38 -18.37
C GLY A 51 -2.56 7.98 -17.77
N ARG A 52 -2.90 6.90 -18.49
CA ARG A 52 -2.69 5.48 -18.09
C ARG A 52 -3.30 5.11 -16.72
N GLY A 53 -4.41 5.75 -16.36
CA GLY A 53 -5.18 5.39 -15.18
C GLY A 53 -5.72 3.96 -15.25
N VAL A 54 -5.95 3.34 -14.09
CA VAL A 54 -6.63 2.04 -14.03
C VAL A 54 -8.04 2.19 -14.65
N GLU A 55 -8.47 1.19 -15.42
CA GLU A 55 -9.73 1.18 -16.21
C GLU A 55 -9.77 2.12 -17.44
N THR A 56 -8.74 2.91 -17.76
CA THR A 56 -8.75 3.74 -18.98
C THR A 56 -8.42 2.94 -20.24
N GLN A 57 -8.75 3.45 -21.44
CA GLN A 57 -8.27 2.81 -22.67
C GLN A 57 -6.78 3.09 -22.89
N GLY A 58 -6.31 4.24 -22.41
CA GLY A 58 -4.91 4.63 -22.46
C GLY A 58 -3.94 3.63 -21.82
N ILE A 59 -4.30 3.00 -20.69
CA ILE A 59 -3.44 1.97 -20.07
C ILE A 59 -3.29 0.72 -20.96
N ASN A 60 -4.34 0.38 -21.73
CA ASN A 60 -4.30 -0.74 -22.67
C ASN A 60 -3.44 -0.40 -23.89
N ARG A 61 -3.58 0.80 -24.45
CA ARG A 61 -2.75 1.29 -25.56
C ARG A 61 -1.27 1.33 -25.19
N ALA A 62 -0.95 1.82 -24.00
CA ALA A 62 0.42 1.81 -23.49
C ALA A 62 0.97 0.38 -23.34
N ALA A 63 0.15 -0.56 -22.83
CA ALA A 63 0.55 -1.95 -22.72
C ALA A 63 0.82 -2.61 -24.09
N GLU A 64 -0.01 -2.32 -25.08
CA GLU A 64 0.15 -2.79 -26.47
C GLU A 64 1.41 -2.22 -27.12
N PHE A 65 1.69 -0.93 -26.90
CA PHE A 65 2.90 -0.29 -27.38
C PHE A 65 4.16 -0.96 -26.78
N ILE A 66 4.20 -1.16 -25.46
CA ILE A 66 5.34 -1.81 -24.79
C ILE A 66 5.52 -3.24 -25.31
N ALA A 67 4.44 -4.01 -25.45
CA ALA A 67 4.50 -5.36 -26.00
C ALA A 67 5.01 -5.38 -27.46
N ALA A 68 4.66 -4.36 -28.26
CA ALA A 68 5.18 -4.21 -29.62
C ALA A 68 6.68 -3.88 -29.62
N GLU A 69 7.16 -3.01 -28.74
CA GLU A 69 8.59 -2.70 -28.60
C GLU A 69 9.39 -3.91 -28.09
N PHE A 70 8.86 -4.69 -27.14
CA PHE A 70 9.47 -5.97 -26.72
C PHE A 70 9.62 -6.95 -27.88
N ARG A 71 8.57 -7.06 -28.72
CA ARG A 71 8.62 -7.90 -29.91
C ARG A 71 9.67 -7.43 -30.91
N LYS A 72 9.77 -6.12 -31.16
CA LYS A 72 10.78 -5.52 -32.06
C LYS A 72 12.20 -5.75 -31.53
N ALA A 73 12.37 -5.71 -30.22
CA ALA A 73 13.65 -5.97 -29.55
C ALA A 73 14.00 -7.48 -29.46
N GLY A 74 13.13 -8.38 -29.93
CA GLY A 74 13.39 -9.82 -29.96
C GLY A 74 13.22 -10.52 -28.61
N LEU A 75 12.54 -9.89 -27.64
CA LEU A 75 12.18 -10.55 -26.39
C LEU A 75 11.14 -11.63 -26.67
N LYS A 76 11.15 -12.70 -25.87
CA LYS A 76 10.09 -13.71 -25.89
C LYS A 76 8.94 -13.27 -24.98
N PRO A 77 7.68 -13.61 -25.31
CA PRO A 77 6.57 -13.34 -24.42
C PRO A 77 6.73 -14.08 -23.08
N GLY A 78 6.54 -13.39 -21.95
CA GLY A 78 6.65 -13.94 -20.60
C GLY A 78 5.34 -13.93 -19.80
N GLY A 79 4.23 -13.59 -20.44
CA GLY A 79 2.90 -13.59 -19.85
C GLY A 79 2.19 -14.94 -19.95
N THR A 80 0.88 -14.94 -19.74
CA THR A 80 0.04 -16.15 -19.83
C THR A 80 -0.16 -16.55 -21.29
N GLU A 81 -0.28 -17.86 -21.52
CA GLU A 81 -0.64 -18.45 -22.83
C GLU A 81 0.27 -17.99 -23.99
N GLY A 82 1.55 -17.75 -23.71
CA GLY A 82 2.52 -17.30 -24.73
C GLY A 82 2.31 -15.86 -25.20
N THR A 83 1.57 -15.05 -24.44
CA THR A 83 1.41 -13.60 -24.68
C THR A 83 2.42 -12.79 -23.86
N TYR A 84 2.52 -11.49 -24.12
CA TYR A 84 3.29 -10.57 -23.26
C TYR A 84 2.51 -10.14 -22.02
N TYR A 85 1.24 -10.54 -21.88
CA TYR A 85 0.36 -10.02 -20.85
C TYR A 85 0.25 -11.00 -19.69
N GLN A 86 0.51 -10.52 -18.49
CA GLN A 86 0.25 -11.26 -17.25
C GLN A 86 -0.95 -10.62 -16.56
N PRO A 87 -2.17 -11.19 -16.70
CA PRO A 87 -3.35 -10.67 -16.06
C PRO A 87 -3.30 -10.90 -14.56
N PHE A 88 -3.81 -9.94 -13.80
CA PHE A 88 -4.03 -10.05 -12.35
C PHE A 88 -5.22 -9.19 -11.96
N THR A 89 -5.77 -9.46 -10.77
CA THR A 89 -6.90 -8.69 -10.24
C THR A 89 -6.44 -7.73 -9.16
N MET A 90 -7.11 -6.57 -9.08
CA MET A 90 -6.97 -5.65 -7.97
C MET A 90 -8.31 -5.04 -7.59
N ASN A 91 -8.43 -4.60 -6.34
CA ASN A 91 -9.62 -3.86 -5.91
C ASN A 91 -9.58 -2.45 -6.49
N GLY A 92 -10.66 -2.08 -7.18
CA GLY A 92 -10.90 -0.73 -7.63
C GLY A 92 -11.33 0.22 -6.51
N MET A 93 -11.63 1.45 -6.91
CA MET A 93 -12.10 2.48 -5.99
C MET A 93 -13.42 2.05 -5.35
N ALA A 94 -13.55 2.28 -4.04
CA ALA A 94 -14.81 2.05 -3.34
C ALA A 94 -15.94 2.87 -3.96
N ARG A 95 -17.15 2.30 -3.98
CA ARG A 95 -18.39 2.95 -4.38
C ARG A 95 -19.38 2.82 -3.23
N LEU A 96 -20.05 3.91 -2.92
CA LEU A 96 -21.15 3.93 -1.97
C LEU A 96 -22.43 3.57 -2.70
N GLU A 97 -22.99 2.41 -2.38
CA GLU A 97 -24.28 1.96 -2.89
C GLU A 97 -25.35 2.16 -1.80
N SER A 98 -26.63 2.01 -2.15
CA SER A 98 -27.75 2.12 -1.20
C SER A 98 -28.23 0.73 -0.77
N PRO A 99 -28.82 0.59 0.44
CA PRO A 99 -29.07 1.62 1.44
C PRO A 99 -27.87 1.87 2.38
N ASN A 100 -27.86 3.03 3.04
CA ASN A 100 -27.00 3.29 4.20
C ASN A 100 -27.85 3.94 5.29
N THR A 101 -27.87 3.35 6.49
CA THR A 101 -28.74 3.78 7.58
C THR A 101 -27.96 3.83 8.89
N LEU A 102 -28.37 4.72 9.78
CA LEU A 102 -27.88 4.77 11.15
C LEU A 102 -29.00 5.31 12.04
N GLN A 103 -29.41 4.51 13.01
CA GLN A 103 -30.39 4.84 14.02
C GLN A 103 -29.75 4.65 15.40
N LEU A 104 -29.99 5.59 16.31
CA LEU A 104 -29.59 5.49 17.70
C LEU A 104 -30.83 5.28 18.57
N ARG A 105 -30.75 4.34 19.52
CA ARG A 105 -31.75 4.20 20.59
C ARG A 105 -31.09 4.51 21.91
N GLY A 106 -31.71 5.34 22.72
CA GLY A 106 -31.18 5.70 24.03
C GLY A 106 -31.92 5.08 25.22
N PRO A 107 -31.43 5.34 26.45
CA PRO A 107 -31.85 4.64 27.66
C PRO A 107 -33.32 4.84 28.05
N LEU A 108 -33.96 5.92 27.58
CA LEU A 108 -35.35 6.26 27.88
C LEU A 108 -36.31 5.81 26.76
N GLY A 109 -35.83 4.98 25.82
CA GLY A 109 -36.62 4.48 24.70
C GLY A 109 -36.71 5.45 23.51
N GLN A 110 -35.98 6.57 23.54
CA GLN A 110 -35.90 7.48 22.40
C GLN A 110 -35.28 6.78 21.20
N GLU A 111 -35.84 7.02 20.01
CA GLU A 111 -35.31 6.60 18.73
C GLU A 111 -34.93 7.83 17.93
N ILE A 112 -33.69 7.86 17.45
CA ILE A 112 -33.10 8.98 16.72
C ILE A 112 -32.65 8.46 15.36
N ASP A 113 -33.44 8.72 14.34
CA ASP A 113 -33.09 8.44 12.96
C ASP A 113 -32.13 9.51 12.44
N LEU A 114 -30.89 9.09 12.13
CA LEU A 114 -29.91 9.99 11.55
C LEU A 114 -30.07 10.03 10.03
N LYS A 115 -29.91 11.22 9.46
CA LYS A 115 -30.01 11.43 8.02
C LYS A 115 -28.62 11.34 7.37
N LEU A 116 -28.51 10.53 6.32
CA LEU A 116 -27.30 10.45 5.49
C LEU A 116 -26.96 11.85 4.94
N ASP A 117 -25.67 12.17 4.87
CA ASP A 117 -25.11 13.46 4.43
C ASP A 117 -25.42 14.67 5.31
N SER A 118 -26.41 14.59 6.20
CA SER A 118 -26.69 15.61 7.20
C SER A 118 -26.03 15.30 8.53
N ASN A 119 -26.28 14.12 9.10
CA ASN A 119 -25.83 13.74 10.44
C ASN A 119 -24.69 12.72 10.41
N PHE A 120 -24.63 11.89 9.37
CA PHE A 120 -23.60 10.87 9.23
C PHE A 120 -23.27 10.58 7.77
N ARG A 121 -22.10 9.98 7.54
CA ARG A 121 -21.69 9.44 6.23
C ARG A 121 -20.81 8.20 6.40
N PRO A 122 -21.04 7.10 5.65
CA PRO A 122 -20.08 6.00 5.54
C PRO A 122 -18.74 6.48 4.98
N LEU A 123 -17.64 5.91 5.45
CA LEU A 123 -16.32 6.20 4.91
C LEU A 123 -15.97 5.25 3.76
N GLY A 124 -15.15 5.71 2.81
CA GLY A 124 -14.68 4.88 1.69
C GLY A 124 -13.89 3.65 2.13
N LEU A 125 -13.25 3.70 3.29
CA LEU A 125 -12.55 2.56 3.90
C LEU A 125 -13.49 1.56 4.58
N SER A 126 -14.79 1.87 4.71
CA SER A 126 -15.77 1.01 5.38
C SER A 126 -15.90 -0.36 4.71
N GLY A 127 -16.26 -1.36 5.51
CA GLY A 127 -16.88 -2.59 5.00
C GLY A 127 -18.36 -2.39 4.73
N ALA A 128 -18.97 -3.35 4.03
CA ALA A 128 -20.42 -3.50 3.98
C ALA A 128 -20.89 -4.36 5.16
N GLY A 129 -22.08 -4.08 5.70
CA GLY A 129 -22.64 -4.89 6.78
C GLY A 129 -23.82 -4.24 7.50
N LYS A 130 -24.51 -5.06 8.29
CA LYS A 130 -25.59 -4.65 9.20
C LYS A 130 -25.17 -4.96 10.62
N VAL A 131 -25.31 -3.98 11.51
CA VAL A 131 -24.95 -4.12 12.92
C VAL A 131 -26.06 -3.50 13.76
N SER A 132 -26.43 -4.18 14.84
CA SER A 132 -27.21 -3.61 15.93
C SER A 132 -26.56 -4.02 17.24
N ALA A 133 -25.95 -3.07 17.95
CA ALA A 133 -25.18 -3.37 19.14
C ALA A 133 -25.11 -2.18 20.11
N PRO A 134 -24.76 -2.42 21.39
CA PRO A 134 -24.46 -1.37 22.35
C PRO A 134 -23.31 -0.46 21.89
N VAL A 135 -23.32 0.79 22.37
CA VAL A 135 -22.31 1.79 22.02
C VAL A 135 -21.28 1.96 23.13
N VAL A 136 -20.02 2.15 22.75
CA VAL A 136 -18.90 2.43 23.66
C VAL A 136 -18.10 3.59 23.12
N PHE A 137 -17.75 4.55 23.98
CA PHE A 137 -16.78 5.58 23.65
C PHE A 137 -15.37 5.10 23.99
N VAL A 138 -14.44 5.18 23.04
CA VAL A 138 -13.06 4.70 23.19
C VAL A 138 -12.03 5.79 22.93
N GLY A 139 -12.27 7.02 23.42
CA GLY A 139 -11.30 8.10 23.32
C GLY A 139 -10.89 8.36 21.86
N TYR A 140 -9.59 8.29 21.59
CA TYR A 140 -9.03 8.43 20.24
C TYR A 140 -8.82 7.08 19.55
N GLY A 141 -9.19 5.94 20.14
CA GLY A 141 -8.98 4.60 19.56
C GLY A 141 -7.49 4.27 19.39
N ILE A 142 -6.64 4.78 20.27
CA ILE A 142 -5.18 4.60 20.21
C ILE A 142 -4.78 3.39 21.04
N HIS A 143 -3.95 2.54 20.45
CA HIS A 143 -3.14 1.55 21.15
C HIS A 143 -1.66 1.87 20.91
N ALA A 144 -0.98 2.39 21.92
CA ALA A 144 0.40 2.88 21.86
C ALA A 144 1.23 2.35 23.05
N PRO A 145 1.64 1.06 23.02
CA PRO A 145 2.31 0.41 24.14
C PRO A 145 3.66 1.05 24.50
N ARG A 146 4.36 1.66 23.54
CA ARG A 146 5.66 2.33 23.75
C ARG A 146 5.60 3.47 24.77
N ILE A 147 4.44 4.11 24.92
CA ILE A 147 4.21 5.23 25.85
C ILE A 147 3.14 4.89 26.90
N GLY A 148 2.75 3.61 27.00
CA GLY A 148 1.79 3.15 28.00
C GLY A 148 0.36 3.68 27.83
N TYR A 149 -0.03 4.07 26.61
CA TYR A 149 -1.36 4.61 26.32
C TYR A 149 -2.21 3.58 25.55
N ASP A 150 -3.42 3.30 26.05
CA ASP A 150 -4.34 2.35 25.42
C ASP A 150 -5.79 2.70 25.72
N ASP A 151 -6.51 3.21 24.72
CA ASP A 151 -7.93 3.58 24.83
C ASP A 151 -8.86 2.35 24.97
N PHE A 152 -8.41 1.14 24.64
CA PHE A 152 -9.21 -0.07 24.75
C PHE A 152 -9.09 -0.72 26.13
N LYS A 153 -8.11 -0.28 26.94
CA LYS A 153 -7.84 -0.86 28.25
C LYS A 153 -8.97 -0.54 29.24
N GLY A 154 -9.49 -1.59 29.89
CA GLY A 154 -10.49 -1.44 30.95
C GLY A 154 -11.93 -1.23 30.46
N VAL A 155 -12.17 -1.32 29.14
CA VAL A 155 -13.50 -1.23 28.56
C VAL A 155 -13.76 -2.43 27.63
N ASN A 156 -14.94 -3.03 27.72
CA ASN A 156 -15.32 -4.12 26.83
C ASN A 156 -15.91 -3.55 25.52
N VAL A 157 -15.24 -3.79 24.40
CA VAL A 157 -15.66 -3.34 23.05
C VAL A 157 -16.05 -4.50 22.13
N GLU A 158 -15.84 -5.75 22.53
CA GLU A 158 -16.10 -6.92 21.68
C GLU A 158 -17.59 -6.98 21.29
N GLY A 159 -17.84 -7.01 19.98
CA GLY A 159 -19.19 -7.03 19.40
C GLY A 159 -19.96 -5.70 19.52
N LYS A 160 -19.32 -4.59 19.92
CA LYS A 160 -19.99 -3.29 20.14
C LYS A 160 -19.66 -2.27 19.05
N VAL A 161 -20.51 -1.25 18.95
CA VAL A 161 -20.22 -0.07 18.11
C VAL A 161 -19.34 0.88 18.91
N VAL A 162 -18.15 1.20 18.39
CA VAL A 162 -17.22 2.10 19.07
C VAL A 162 -17.27 3.52 18.49
N VAL A 163 -17.36 4.53 19.35
CA VAL A 163 -17.26 5.95 19.01
C VAL A 163 -15.82 6.40 19.25
N VAL A 164 -15.19 6.97 18.22
CA VAL A 164 -13.75 7.25 18.17
C VAL A 164 -13.48 8.68 17.71
N LEU A 165 -12.70 9.44 18.48
CA LEU A 165 -12.20 10.76 18.06
C LEU A 165 -11.16 10.64 16.94
N ARG A 166 -11.24 11.54 15.96
CA ARG A 166 -10.21 11.73 14.93
C ARG A 166 -8.91 12.27 15.55
N LYS A 167 -7.80 12.15 14.80
CA LYS A 167 -6.46 12.64 15.20
C LYS A 167 -5.96 12.00 16.52
N THR A 168 -5.10 12.69 17.26
CA THR A 168 -4.54 12.26 18.55
C THR A 168 -4.68 13.37 19.58
N PRO A 169 -4.55 13.07 20.89
CA PRO A 169 -4.41 14.11 21.89
C PRO A 169 -3.23 15.04 21.54
N ARG A 170 -3.42 16.35 21.73
CA ARG A 170 -2.43 17.39 21.44
C ARG A 170 -1.89 17.38 20.00
N PHE A 171 -2.70 16.98 19.01
CA PHE A 171 -2.27 16.85 17.61
C PHE A 171 -1.58 18.09 17.03
N ASP A 172 -2.08 19.30 17.35
CA ASP A 172 -1.50 20.55 16.84
C ASP A 172 -0.27 21.05 17.66
N SER A 173 0.19 20.28 18.64
CA SER A 173 1.30 20.67 19.52
C SER A 173 2.64 20.14 19.00
N PRO A 174 3.73 20.95 19.04
CA PRO A 174 5.08 20.47 18.72
C PRO A 174 5.61 19.39 19.69
N HIS A 175 4.90 19.13 20.79
CA HIS A 175 5.20 18.07 21.75
C HIS A 175 4.14 16.97 21.75
N ALA A 176 3.57 16.65 20.58
CA ALA A 176 2.61 15.56 20.43
C ALA A 176 3.27 14.21 20.77
N PRO A 177 2.78 13.46 21.77
CA PRO A 177 3.47 12.26 22.28
C PRO A 177 3.26 11.01 21.41
N PHE A 178 2.36 11.07 20.42
CA PHE A 178 1.94 9.91 19.62
C PHE A 178 2.65 9.83 18.26
N ASP A 179 2.53 10.87 17.45
CA ASP A 179 2.86 10.80 16.01
C ASP A 179 4.10 11.62 15.60
N GLY A 180 4.75 12.28 16.58
CA GLY A 180 5.92 13.13 16.36
C GLY A 180 5.71 14.12 15.20
N ASP A 181 6.78 14.45 14.49
CA ASP A 181 6.71 15.46 13.43
C ASP A 181 6.07 14.98 12.12
N LYS A 182 6.03 13.67 11.78
CA LYS A 182 5.69 13.27 10.40
C LYS A 182 5.01 11.92 10.15
N MET A 183 4.65 11.10 11.13
CA MET A 183 3.95 9.85 10.82
C MET A 183 2.68 9.79 11.65
N ALA A 184 1.55 10.11 11.01
CA ALA A 184 0.19 9.99 11.55
C ALA A 184 -0.19 8.51 11.82
N GLU A 185 0.69 7.77 12.50
CA GLU A 185 0.55 6.35 12.83
C GLU A 185 -0.73 6.16 13.63
N HIS A 186 -0.89 6.91 14.72
CA HIS A 186 -2.03 6.83 15.62
C HIS A 186 -3.17 7.77 15.22
N ALA A 187 -2.92 8.89 14.54
CA ALA A 187 -3.95 9.77 14.00
C ALA A 187 -4.70 9.16 12.80
N GLY A 188 -4.06 8.26 12.05
CA GLY A 188 -4.60 7.64 10.85
C GLY A 188 -5.86 6.82 11.11
N LEU A 189 -6.92 7.08 10.34
CA LEU A 189 -8.20 6.36 10.46
C LEU A 189 -8.03 4.85 10.25
N ALA A 190 -7.19 4.44 9.29
CA ALA A 190 -6.93 3.04 9.01
C ALA A 190 -6.33 2.31 10.24
N THR A 191 -5.37 2.93 10.94
CA THR A 191 -4.79 2.36 12.16
C THR A 191 -5.82 2.22 13.25
N LYS A 192 -6.67 3.24 13.47
CA LYS A 192 -7.74 3.19 14.47
C LYS A 192 -8.76 2.09 14.17
N VAL A 193 -9.09 1.90 12.88
CA VAL A 193 -9.96 0.80 12.42
C VAL A 193 -9.31 -0.56 12.66
N VAL A 194 -8.02 -0.71 12.40
CA VAL A 194 -7.27 -1.93 12.73
C VAL A 194 -7.27 -2.21 14.23
N ASN A 195 -7.05 -1.19 15.07
CA ASN A 195 -7.12 -1.35 16.52
C ASN A 195 -8.52 -1.81 16.97
N ALA A 196 -9.58 -1.21 16.41
CA ALA A 196 -10.95 -1.61 16.69
C ALA A 196 -11.25 -3.06 16.21
N ASP A 197 -10.72 -3.47 15.06
CA ASP A 197 -10.82 -4.85 14.53
C ASP A 197 -10.11 -5.85 15.43
N LEU A 198 -8.89 -5.54 15.87
CA LEU A 198 -8.12 -6.37 16.80
C LEU A 198 -8.82 -6.49 18.16
N ALA A 199 -9.50 -5.41 18.60
CA ALA A 199 -10.34 -5.41 19.79
C ALA A 199 -11.73 -6.02 19.55
N LYS A 200 -12.03 -6.47 18.32
CA LYS A 200 -13.27 -7.13 17.88
C LYS A 200 -14.52 -6.24 17.99
N ALA A 201 -14.39 -4.94 17.76
CA ALA A 201 -15.54 -4.05 17.62
C ALA A 201 -16.41 -4.47 16.42
N ALA A 202 -17.73 -4.27 16.53
CA ALA A 202 -18.68 -4.59 15.47
C ALA A 202 -18.79 -3.48 14.40
N ALA A 203 -18.55 -2.23 14.78
CA ALA A 203 -18.53 -1.08 13.88
C ALA A 203 -17.79 0.10 14.50
N VAL A 204 -17.37 1.06 13.67
CA VAL A 204 -16.69 2.29 14.11
C VAL A 204 -17.50 3.52 13.69
N LEU A 205 -17.75 4.42 14.64
CA LEU A 205 -18.30 5.76 14.42
C LEU A 205 -17.19 6.78 14.73
N PHE A 206 -16.59 7.36 13.71
CA PHE A 206 -15.67 8.46 13.87
C PHE A 206 -16.39 9.76 14.20
N VAL A 207 -15.75 10.60 15.00
CA VAL A 207 -16.19 11.96 15.33
C VAL A 207 -15.01 12.92 15.24
N ASN A 208 -15.27 14.13 14.72
CA ASN A 208 -14.29 15.21 14.70
C ASN A 208 -13.83 15.58 16.11
N ASP A 209 -12.52 15.63 16.30
CA ASP A 209 -11.89 16.20 17.49
C ASP A 209 -11.96 17.73 17.49
N LEU A 210 -11.67 18.34 18.63
CA LEU A 210 -11.82 19.78 18.83
C LEU A 210 -10.97 20.62 17.87
N SER A 211 -9.78 20.16 17.48
CA SER A 211 -8.94 20.89 16.51
C SER A 211 -9.60 20.92 15.12
N THR A 212 -10.13 19.78 14.68
CA THR A 212 -10.80 19.65 13.38
C THR A 212 -12.08 20.48 13.36
N VAL A 213 -12.86 20.51 14.44
CA VAL A 213 -14.05 21.37 14.51
C VAL A 213 -13.72 22.86 14.35
N ARG A 214 -12.62 23.32 14.97
CA ARG A 214 -12.16 24.72 14.84
C ARG A 214 -11.77 25.08 13.40
N GLN A 215 -11.19 24.15 12.66
CA GLN A 215 -10.70 24.36 11.30
C GLN A 215 -11.79 24.16 10.24
N GLU A 216 -12.62 23.13 10.41
CA GLU A 216 -13.53 22.61 9.37
C GLU A 216 -15.02 22.69 9.75
N ARG A 217 -15.37 23.32 10.87
CA ARG A 217 -16.76 23.54 11.35
C ARG A 217 -17.59 22.26 11.45
N ASP A 218 -17.00 21.19 11.98
CA ASP A 218 -17.64 19.88 12.17
C ASP A 218 -18.25 19.28 10.89
N ARG A 219 -17.63 19.56 9.74
CA ARG A 219 -18.05 18.98 8.46
C ARG A 219 -17.83 17.45 8.47
N LEU A 220 -18.78 16.73 7.86
CA LEU A 220 -18.61 15.31 7.59
C LEU A 220 -17.54 15.10 6.51
N MET A 221 -16.64 14.14 6.73
CA MET A 221 -15.68 13.71 5.70
C MET A 221 -16.39 13.29 4.41
N GLU A 222 -15.74 13.47 3.27
CA GLU A 222 -16.26 12.96 2.01
C GLU A 222 -15.92 11.47 1.88
N PHE A 223 -16.83 10.69 1.31
CA PHE A 223 -16.60 9.25 1.09
C PHE A 223 -15.31 9.00 0.30
N ARG A 224 -15.03 9.86 -0.69
CA ARG A 224 -13.86 9.80 -1.57
C ARG A 224 -12.53 9.94 -0.81
N ASP A 225 -12.50 10.65 0.31
CA ASP A 225 -11.27 10.97 1.07
C ASP A 225 -10.60 9.72 1.63
N THR A 226 -11.37 8.64 1.77
CA THR A 226 -10.91 7.35 2.29
C THR A 226 -11.22 6.19 1.34
N ALA A 227 -11.68 6.48 0.12
CA ALA A 227 -12.00 5.46 -0.89
C ALA A 227 -10.74 4.90 -1.58
N LEU A 228 -9.65 5.68 -1.57
CA LEU A 228 -8.34 5.35 -2.13
C LEU A 228 -7.58 4.44 -1.16
N GLY A 229 -7.77 3.13 -1.32
CA GLY A 229 -7.09 2.11 -0.54
C GLY A 229 -7.50 0.72 -1.00
N THR A 230 -6.58 -0.25 -1.02
CA THR A 230 -6.84 -1.60 -1.52
C THR A 230 -7.52 -2.51 -0.49
N ARG A 231 -7.50 -2.11 0.80
CA ARG A 231 -8.09 -2.85 1.91
C ARG A 231 -9.33 -2.14 2.44
N SER A 232 -10.47 -2.82 2.40
CA SER A 232 -11.67 -2.42 3.14
C SER A 232 -11.56 -2.89 4.59
N ALA A 233 -12.12 -2.10 5.50
CA ALA A 233 -12.45 -2.57 6.84
C ALA A 233 -13.40 -3.77 6.75
N ARG A 234 -13.31 -4.68 7.72
CA ARG A 234 -14.20 -5.85 7.83
C ARG A 234 -15.54 -5.51 8.46
N MET A 235 -15.68 -4.28 8.95
CA MET A 235 -16.85 -3.77 9.64
C MET A 235 -17.34 -2.46 9.02
N PRO A 236 -18.60 -2.08 9.27
CA PRO A 236 -19.08 -0.74 8.98
C PRO A 236 -18.24 0.33 9.68
N VAL A 237 -17.86 1.36 8.92
CA VAL A 237 -17.16 2.54 9.41
C VAL A 237 -17.86 3.79 8.89
N LEU A 238 -18.36 4.61 9.80
CA LEU A 238 -19.07 5.83 9.49
C LEU A 238 -18.42 7.00 10.23
N HIS A 239 -18.67 8.20 9.73
CA HIS A 239 -18.38 9.44 10.42
C HIS A 239 -19.70 10.10 10.80
N ILE A 240 -19.84 10.51 12.05
CA ILE A 240 -21.01 11.21 12.59
C ILE A 240 -20.62 12.65 12.94
N GLN A 241 -21.58 13.57 12.89
CA GLN A 241 -21.38 14.91 13.40
C GLN A 241 -21.12 14.87 14.91
N ARG A 242 -20.27 15.79 15.38
CA ARG A 242 -19.83 15.82 16.77
C ARG A 242 -20.97 16.01 17.74
N HIS A 243 -21.95 16.86 17.44
CA HIS A 243 -23.07 17.09 18.35
C HIS A 243 -23.90 15.81 18.64
N ILE A 244 -23.90 14.85 17.70
CA ILE A 244 -24.53 13.54 17.92
C ILE A 244 -23.73 12.74 18.95
N ALA A 245 -22.40 12.72 18.81
CA ALA A 245 -21.52 12.07 19.76
C ALA A 245 -21.55 12.74 21.14
N ASP A 246 -21.61 14.07 21.21
CA ASP A 246 -21.79 14.82 22.46
C ASP A 246 -23.10 14.38 23.16
N ALA A 247 -24.23 14.29 22.45
CA ALA A 247 -25.49 13.82 23.03
C ALA A 247 -25.41 12.38 23.59
N LEU A 248 -24.68 11.48 22.91
CA LEU A 248 -24.45 10.12 23.39
C LEU A 248 -23.62 10.10 24.69
N VAL A 249 -22.55 10.91 24.73
CA VAL A 249 -21.61 11.01 25.85
C VAL A 249 -22.27 11.70 27.04
N GLU A 250 -22.94 12.84 26.84
CA GLU A 250 -23.66 13.57 27.88
C GLU A 250 -24.73 12.70 28.52
N GLY A 251 -25.53 12.00 27.70
CA GLY A 251 -26.60 11.14 28.18
C GLY A 251 -26.13 9.93 29.00
N ALA A 252 -24.89 9.47 28.83
CA ALA A 252 -24.36 8.30 29.52
C ALA A 252 -23.36 8.62 30.63
N LEU A 253 -22.57 9.69 30.48
CA LEU A 253 -21.41 10.00 31.32
C LEU A 253 -21.54 11.34 32.05
N ALA A 254 -22.61 12.11 31.80
CA ALA A 254 -22.83 13.44 32.39
C ALA A 254 -21.63 14.42 32.18
N THR A 255 -20.97 14.30 31.02
CA THR A 255 -19.88 15.17 30.55
C THR A 255 -20.00 15.32 29.03
N ASP A 256 -19.31 16.31 28.45
CA ASP A 256 -19.21 16.49 26.99
C ASP A 256 -17.87 16.00 26.43
N LEU A 257 -17.75 15.89 25.09
CA LEU A 257 -16.50 15.49 24.45
C LEU A 257 -15.39 16.54 24.62
N ARG A 258 -15.74 17.82 24.75
CA ARG A 258 -14.75 18.89 24.95
C ARG A 258 -13.98 18.67 26.24
N THR A 259 -14.69 18.47 27.34
CA THR A 259 -14.12 18.23 28.67
C THR A 259 -13.29 16.95 28.67
N ILE A 260 -13.79 15.89 28.04
CA ILE A 260 -13.03 14.64 27.86
C ILE A 260 -11.71 14.89 27.11
N GLU A 261 -11.74 15.60 25.99
CA GLU A 261 -10.53 15.90 25.21
C GLU A 261 -9.54 16.78 25.99
N GLU A 262 -10.02 17.79 26.71
CA GLU A 262 -9.20 18.66 27.55
C GLU A 262 -8.54 17.87 28.69
N ASP A 263 -9.27 16.93 29.30
CA ASP A 263 -8.75 16.04 30.33
C ASP A 263 -7.70 15.06 29.80
N ILE A 264 -7.97 14.38 28.67
CA ILE A 264 -7.00 13.50 28.01
C ILE A 264 -5.76 14.32 27.60
N ALA A 265 -5.97 15.51 27.04
CA ALA A 265 -4.87 16.40 26.68
C ALA A 265 -4.10 16.88 27.91
N ARG A 266 -4.71 16.98 29.10
CA ARG A 266 -4.01 17.39 30.33
C ARG A 266 -3.11 16.28 30.87
N ASP A 267 -3.64 15.07 31.03
CA ASP A 267 -2.94 13.99 31.76
C ASP A 267 -2.50 12.79 30.92
N LEU A 268 -2.84 12.77 29.62
CA LEU A 268 -2.56 11.67 28.69
C LEU A 268 -3.04 10.32 29.21
N LYS A 269 -4.22 10.29 29.83
CA LYS A 269 -4.86 9.05 30.26
C LYS A 269 -6.16 8.82 29.49
N PRO A 270 -6.44 7.58 29.07
CA PRO A 270 -7.71 7.21 28.45
C PRO A 270 -8.92 7.63 29.28
N ARG A 271 -10.00 7.98 28.58
CA ARG A 271 -11.32 8.31 29.14
C ARG A 271 -12.44 7.49 28.49
N SER A 272 -12.09 6.27 28.08
CA SER A 272 -13.01 5.34 27.43
C SER A 272 -14.05 4.80 28.41
N ALA A 273 -15.30 4.72 27.98
CA ALA A 273 -16.39 4.26 28.81
C ALA A 273 -17.54 3.68 27.97
N ALA A 274 -18.30 2.76 28.57
CA ALA A 274 -19.53 2.29 27.98
C ALA A 274 -20.58 3.41 27.97
N LEU A 275 -21.27 3.61 26.85
CA LEU A 275 -22.38 4.55 26.77
C LEU A 275 -23.66 3.81 27.15
N THR A 276 -23.78 3.49 28.44
CA THR A 276 -24.82 2.60 28.97
C THR A 276 -26.22 3.03 28.56
N GLY A 277 -27.01 2.08 28.05
CA GLY A 277 -28.37 2.32 27.58
C GLY A 277 -28.47 2.83 26.13
N TRP A 278 -27.35 3.15 25.48
CA TRP A 278 -27.33 3.46 24.06
C TRP A 278 -27.06 2.21 23.21
N THR A 279 -27.84 2.06 22.15
CA THR A 279 -27.58 1.11 21.06
C THR A 279 -27.59 1.82 19.72
N ALA A 280 -26.79 1.33 18.78
CA ALA A 280 -26.76 1.81 17.41
C ALA A 280 -27.13 0.67 16.46
N THR A 281 -28.08 0.94 15.58
CA THR A 281 -28.46 0.07 14.47
C THR A 281 -28.05 0.74 13.17
N LEU A 282 -27.24 0.06 12.37
CA LEU A 282 -26.65 0.66 11.17
C LEU A 282 -26.51 -0.35 10.03
N GLU A 283 -26.51 0.18 8.81
CA GLU A 283 -26.23 -0.54 7.58
C GLU A 283 -25.29 0.31 6.73
N THR A 284 -24.22 -0.31 6.22
CA THR A 284 -23.38 0.29 5.17
C THR A 284 -23.36 -0.63 3.96
N ASN A 285 -23.53 -0.04 2.78
CA ASN A 285 -23.39 -0.73 1.51
C ASN A 285 -22.23 -0.11 0.71
N VAL A 286 -21.01 -0.61 0.98
CA VAL A 286 -19.79 -0.18 0.29
C VAL A 286 -19.28 -1.32 -0.57
N ARG A 287 -19.19 -1.07 -1.88
CA ARG A 287 -18.73 -2.04 -2.86
C ARG A 287 -17.39 -1.63 -3.44
N ARG A 288 -16.49 -2.59 -3.58
CA ARG A 288 -15.23 -2.43 -4.32
C ARG A 288 -15.26 -3.34 -5.54
N PRO A 289 -15.28 -2.80 -6.77
CA PRO A 289 -15.22 -3.62 -7.96
C PRO A 289 -13.86 -4.32 -8.02
N VAL A 290 -13.85 -5.59 -8.43
CA VAL A 290 -12.61 -6.30 -8.76
C VAL A 290 -12.28 -5.95 -10.20
N LEU A 291 -11.14 -5.32 -10.41
CA LEU A 291 -10.65 -4.88 -11.70
C LEU A 291 -9.66 -5.90 -12.26
N SER A 292 -9.81 -6.22 -13.53
CA SER A 292 -8.84 -7.01 -14.28
C SER A 292 -7.83 -6.07 -14.93
N VAL A 293 -6.56 -6.24 -14.58
CA VAL A 293 -5.44 -5.46 -15.07
C VAL A 293 -4.34 -6.41 -15.55
N LYS A 294 -3.31 -5.88 -16.20
CA LYS A 294 -2.24 -6.70 -16.78
C LYS A 294 -0.87 -6.04 -16.64
N ASN A 295 0.13 -6.84 -16.28
CA ASN A 295 1.53 -6.48 -16.48
C ASN A 295 1.93 -6.81 -17.93
N VAL A 296 2.97 -6.14 -18.44
CA VAL A 296 3.62 -6.48 -19.71
C VAL A 296 4.99 -7.09 -19.42
N VAL A 297 5.22 -8.34 -19.84
CA VAL A 297 6.38 -9.15 -19.47
C VAL A 297 7.06 -9.69 -20.71
N GLY A 298 8.33 -9.32 -20.90
CA GLY A 298 9.21 -9.84 -21.94
C GLY A 298 10.43 -10.55 -21.35
N ILE A 299 10.83 -11.66 -21.93
CA ILE A 299 11.95 -12.50 -21.48
C ILE A 299 13.10 -12.38 -22.47
N VAL A 300 14.27 -12.01 -21.97
CA VAL A 300 15.52 -12.07 -22.74
C VAL A 300 16.01 -13.52 -22.73
N GLY A 301 16.14 -14.12 -23.91
CA GLY A 301 16.71 -15.46 -24.01
C GLY A 301 18.17 -15.47 -23.59
N VAL A 302 18.52 -16.29 -22.59
CA VAL A 302 19.93 -16.59 -22.30
C VAL A 302 20.40 -17.56 -23.39
N ARG A 303 21.45 -17.22 -24.15
CA ARG A 303 22.17 -18.24 -24.92
C ARG A 303 22.65 -19.29 -23.91
N PRO A 304 22.48 -20.60 -24.16
CA PRO A 304 23.18 -21.58 -23.34
C PRO A 304 24.66 -21.28 -23.49
N MET A 305 25.34 -20.89 -22.41
CA MET A 305 26.79 -20.99 -22.39
C MET A 305 27.10 -22.47 -22.60
N LEU A 306 27.92 -22.76 -23.61
CA LEU A 306 28.33 -24.11 -23.99
C LEU A 306 28.50 -24.99 -22.75
N HIS A 307 27.70 -26.05 -22.67
CA HIS A 307 27.90 -27.12 -21.70
C HIS A 307 29.32 -27.65 -21.89
N ASP A 308 30.22 -27.34 -20.94
CA ASP A 308 31.44 -28.10 -20.75
C ASP A 308 31.03 -29.42 -20.07
N PRO A 309 31.12 -30.58 -20.74
CA PRO A 309 30.54 -31.83 -20.27
C PRO A 309 31.23 -32.39 -19.00
N VAL A 310 32.34 -31.79 -18.56
CA VAL A 310 33.09 -32.26 -17.40
C VAL A 310 32.48 -31.82 -16.06
N HIS A 311 31.74 -30.70 -16.02
CA HIS A 311 31.17 -30.17 -14.76
C HIS A 311 29.71 -30.59 -14.50
N GLY A 312 29.01 -31.13 -15.51
CA GLY A 312 27.59 -31.49 -15.39
C GLY A 312 27.30 -32.74 -14.55
N ALA A 313 28.29 -33.61 -14.34
CA ALA A 313 28.10 -34.86 -13.59
C ALA A 313 28.14 -34.65 -12.06
N GLU A 314 28.95 -33.72 -11.55
CA GLU A 314 28.99 -33.41 -10.12
C GLU A 314 27.79 -32.56 -9.66
N GLU A 315 27.32 -31.63 -10.50
CA GLU A 315 26.20 -30.75 -10.17
C GLU A 315 24.87 -31.54 -10.07
N LEU A 316 24.65 -32.49 -10.99
CA LEU A 316 23.46 -33.36 -10.99
C LEU A 316 23.43 -34.37 -9.82
N HIS A 317 24.60 -34.68 -9.24
CA HIS A 317 24.72 -35.57 -8.07
C HIS A 317 24.50 -34.81 -6.76
N ALA A 318 24.85 -33.51 -6.73
CA ALA A 318 24.56 -32.61 -5.61
C ALA A 318 23.08 -32.21 -5.54
N GLU A 319 22.42 -31.98 -6.68
CA GLU A 319 20.99 -31.64 -6.75
C GLU A 319 20.09 -32.75 -6.19
N ARG A 320 20.34 -34.03 -6.55
CA ARG A 320 19.58 -35.17 -6.00
C ARG A 320 19.77 -35.37 -4.49
N ARG A 321 20.88 -34.88 -3.94
CA ARG A 321 21.16 -34.94 -2.49
C ARG A 321 20.44 -33.84 -1.70
N LEU A 322 20.07 -32.74 -2.35
CA LEU A 322 19.28 -31.66 -1.76
C LEU A 322 17.78 -31.95 -1.79
N GLU A 323 17.26 -32.57 -2.85
CA GLU A 323 15.85 -33.00 -2.92
C GLU A 323 15.51 -34.06 -1.86
N ALA A 324 16.48 -34.87 -1.44
CA ALA A 324 16.31 -35.84 -0.35
C ALA A 324 16.27 -35.21 1.07
N PHE A 325 16.38 -33.87 1.19
CA PHE A 325 16.48 -33.17 2.48
C PHE A 325 15.15 -32.58 2.98
N ASP A 326 14.06 -32.73 2.23
CA ASP A 326 12.76 -32.09 2.52
C ASP A 326 11.86 -32.84 3.53
N GLU A 327 12.35 -33.93 4.15
CA GLU A 327 11.59 -34.67 5.16
C GLU A 327 12.21 -34.53 6.57
N GLY A 328 11.83 -33.44 7.25
CA GLY A 328 11.57 -33.45 8.70
C GLY A 328 12.75 -33.37 9.69
N ARG A 329 13.87 -32.71 9.40
CA ARG A 329 14.99 -32.57 10.37
C ARG A 329 15.41 -31.15 10.75
N ASN A 330 16.07 -31.05 11.91
CA ASN A 330 16.44 -29.84 12.65
C ASN A 330 17.36 -28.90 11.83
N PRO A 331 17.04 -27.59 11.71
CA PRO A 331 17.78 -26.63 10.87
C PRO A 331 19.26 -26.41 11.24
N ILE A 332 19.68 -26.71 12.47
CA ILE A 332 21.05 -26.44 12.93
C ILE A 332 22.04 -27.50 12.41
N GLU A 333 21.67 -28.79 12.40
CA GLU A 333 22.50 -29.87 11.84
C GLU A 333 22.65 -29.78 10.31
N ALA A 334 21.66 -29.21 9.62
CA ALA A 334 21.70 -28.97 8.18
C ALA A 334 22.84 -27.99 7.81
N ARG A 335 23.06 -26.97 8.65
CA ARG A 335 24.04 -25.91 8.41
C ARG A 335 25.49 -26.40 8.55
N GLU A 336 25.77 -27.28 9.51
CA GLU A 336 27.12 -27.84 9.71
C GLU A 336 27.53 -28.81 8.58
N ARG A 337 26.57 -29.56 8.01
CA ARG A 337 26.83 -30.50 6.91
C ARG A 337 26.89 -29.88 5.52
N LEU A 338 26.11 -28.82 5.26
CA LEU A 338 26.09 -28.13 3.96
C LEU A 338 27.20 -27.09 3.79
N GLY A 339 27.79 -26.61 4.89
CA GLY A 339 28.86 -25.59 4.87
C GLY A 339 30.03 -25.91 3.92
N PRO A 340 30.61 -27.12 3.93
CA PRO A 340 31.72 -27.48 3.04
C PRO A 340 31.33 -27.62 1.56
N LEU A 341 30.07 -27.97 1.26
CA LEU A 341 29.55 -28.10 -0.12
C LEU A 341 29.23 -26.73 -0.74
N LEU A 342 28.69 -25.80 0.05
CA LEU A 342 28.37 -24.44 -0.38
C LEU A 342 29.61 -23.61 -0.68
N GLN A 343 30.77 -23.93 -0.07
CA GLN A 343 32.05 -23.29 -0.42
C GLN A 343 32.61 -23.73 -1.79
N LYS A 344 32.26 -24.93 -2.27
CA LYS A 344 32.78 -25.47 -3.54
C LYS A 344 31.92 -25.12 -4.76
N CYS A 345 30.63 -24.84 -4.56
CA CYS A 345 29.68 -24.59 -5.64
C CYS A 345 28.93 -23.26 -5.45
N PRO A 346 29.41 -22.13 -6.02
CA PRO A 346 28.82 -20.80 -5.81
C PRO A 346 27.36 -20.67 -6.28
N ARG A 347 26.90 -21.51 -7.21
CA ARG A 347 25.52 -21.49 -7.74
C ARG A 347 24.49 -22.07 -6.77
N LEU A 348 24.88 -23.01 -5.93
CA LEU A 348 24.01 -23.62 -4.90
C LEU A 348 23.70 -22.66 -3.74
N VAL A 349 24.57 -21.67 -3.53
CA VAL A 349 24.42 -20.63 -2.51
C VAL A 349 23.18 -19.77 -2.76
N TYR A 350 22.77 -19.53 -4.01
CA TYR A 350 21.62 -18.68 -4.31
C TYR A 350 20.28 -19.35 -3.96
N ARG A 351 20.12 -20.64 -4.27
CA ARG A 351 18.86 -21.38 -4.08
C ARG A 351 18.60 -21.75 -2.61
N ALA A 352 19.64 -22.20 -1.90
CA ALA A 352 19.52 -22.54 -0.48
C ALA A 352 19.29 -21.29 0.39
N ARG A 353 19.88 -20.15 -0.01
CA ARG A 353 19.68 -18.87 0.66
C ARG A 353 18.26 -18.32 0.44
N GLU A 354 17.67 -18.50 -0.74
CA GLU A 354 16.25 -18.21 -0.99
C GLU A 354 15.30 -19.05 -0.11
N GLN A 355 15.56 -20.35 0.06
CA GLN A 355 14.71 -21.21 0.89
C GLN A 355 14.85 -20.94 2.40
N LEU A 356 16.03 -20.53 2.87
CA LEU A 356 16.27 -20.21 4.29
C LEU A 356 15.89 -18.76 4.64
N GLU A 357 16.09 -17.79 3.75
CA GLU A 357 15.77 -16.37 3.98
C GLU A 357 14.30 -16.03 3.60
N GLY A 358 13.64 -16.84 2.78
CA GLY A 358 12.23 -16.66 2.34
C GLY A 358 11.16 -16.74 3.43
N ARG A 359 11.53 -16.95 4.71
CA ARG A 359 10.63 -16.84 5.87
C ARG A 359 10.82 -15.57 6.71
N LEU A 360 11.76 -14.69 6.34
CA LEU A 360 12.14 -13.52 7.14
C LEU A 360 12.46 -12.30 6.25
N TRP A 361 11.47 -11.78 5.51
CA TRP A 361 11.23 -10.33 5.31
C TRP A 361 10.17 -10.06 4.24
N ALA A 362 9.09 -9.37 4.62
CA ALA A 362 8.22 -8.62 3.72
C ALA A 362 8.59 -7.13 3.86
N VAL A 363 9.01 -6.49 2.78
CA VAL A 363 9.26 -5.03 2.71
C VAL A 363 8.06 -4.37 2.01
N PRO A 364 7.42 -3.34 2.58
CA PRO A 364 6.30 -2.64 1.94
C PRO A 364 6.80 -1.69 0.83
N PRO A 365 5.93 -1.34 -0.13
CA PRO A 365 6.29 -0.45 -1.23
C PRO A 365 6.51 0.99 -0.76
N VAL A 366 7.55 1.61 -1.31
CA VAL A 366 7.90 3.03 -1.14
C VAL A 366 6.83 3.89 -1.82
N ALA A 367 6.11 4.70 -1.04
CA ALA A 367 5.29 5.78 -1.54
C ALA A 367 6.20 6.95 -1.95
N ASN A 368 6.14 7.38 -3.21
CA ASN A 368 6.78 8.62 -3.64
C ASN A 368 5.90 9.80 -3.26
N ALA A 369 6.53 10.75 -2.56
CA ALA A 369 6.04 12.10 -2.37
C ALA A 369 6.15 12.88 -3.68
N ALA A 370 5.06 13.52 -4.08
CA ALA A 370 5.00 14.76 -4.84
C ALA A 370 3.69 15.46 -4.50
#